data_AF-A0A8X8ZS89-F1
#
_entry.id   AF-A0A8X8ZS89-F1
#
_cell.length_a   1.000
_cell.length_b   1.000
_cell.length_c   1.000
_cell.angle_alpha   90.00
_cell.angle_beta   90.00
_cell.angle_gamma   90.00
#
_symmetry.space_group_name_H-M   'P 1'
#
loop_
_entity.id
_entity.type
_entity.pdbx_description
1 polymer ?
#
loop_
_entity_poly.entity_id
_entity_poly.type
_entity_poly.pdbx_seq_one_letter_code
_entity_poly.pdbx_strand_id
1 'polypeptide(L)'
;MGGSHKTAIAKKLYNETTDFNLWAWIESEKIRLIEMIGLMFQDMDDGEITVCVSPYDTAWPGCVSFARRQSLPTLSNIPNTSYALSFCSRLSRYSMAEHLWSVDRLRRLGISRFFQVEIEECLDYVYRYWTEGISMGFRLLRLYGFNVSIDAFKPFEEAGEFYSLPGDMTHAVTGLYNLYRASQLMFPQEHILLDARNFTANLLHQKRPTNSIVDKWIITKDLPGEVAYALDVPFYASLPRLEARFFLEQYGGDYDVWIGKTLYRMLYVNSNTYLELAKLDYKHCQYVHQLEWNSMQTWYRDCNLGEFGLSERSLLQAYYIAASTAFELEKSKGRGTYEQLSNAWKKWLKTWEEGGDLGEAEARLLLHTTHLSSGLDESSFSHPKYQQLLEATSKVCHQLRVFQNVKVYDAQGSTSRLVTGTTFQIEAGMQELVKLVFTKTLEDLPSATKQSFFSVARSFYYTAYCHTDTIDSHMNKELFEKVD
;
A
#
# COMPACT_ATOMS: atom_id res chain seq x y z
N MET A 1 -9.47 13.67 -41.50
CA MET A 1 -8.34 14.52 -41.06
C MET A 1 -8.02 14.31 -39.57
N GLY A 2 -7.84 13.08 -39.09
CA GLY A 2 -7.62 12.78 -37.65
C GLY A 2 -6.28 12.12 -37.29
N GLY A 3 -5.44 11.75 -38.29
CA GLY A 3 -4.19 11.01 -38.08
C GLY A 3 -2.95 11.88 -37.79
N SER A 4 -3.06 13.21 -37.90
CA SER A 4 -1.93 14.14 -37.77
C SER A 4 -1.61 14.51 -36.30
N HIS A 5 -2.62 14.55 -35.42
CA HIS A 5 -2.45 15.04 -34.05
C HIS A 5 -1.83 14.02 -33.09
N LYS A 6 -2.17 12.72 -33.22
CA LYS A 6 -1.58 11.65 -32.38
C LYS A 6 -0.10 11.40 -32.71
N THR A 7 0.25 11.48 -33.99
CA THR A 7 1.64 11.38 -34.48
C THR A 7 2.49 12.59 -34.07
N ALA A 8 1.88 13.76 -33.90
CA ALA A 8 2.55 14.96 -33.39
C ALA A 8 2.80 14.90 -31.87
N ILE A 9 1.91 14.29 -31.09
CA ILE A 9 2.13 14.05 -29.64
C ILE A 9 3.22 12.99 -29.43
N ALA A 10 3.21 11.90 -30.21
CA ALA A 10 4.28 10.90 -30.19
C ALA A 10 5.63 11.48 -30.63
N LYS A 11 5.67 12.35 -31.63
CA LYS A 11 6.89 13.10 -32.02
C LYS A 11 7.31 14.16 -31.01
N LYS A 12 6.38 14.74 -30.25
CA LYS A 12 6.69 15.71 -29.17
C LYS A 12 7.29 14.98 -27.97
N LEU A 13 6.77 13.81 -27.62
CA LEU A 13 7.35 12.90 -26.62
C LEU A 13 8.70 12.32 -27.09
N TYR A 14 8.88 12.08 -28.39
CA TYR A 14 10.15 11.62 -28.98
C TYR A 14 11.18 12.75 -29.20
N ASN A 15 10.78 14.02 -29.19
CA ASN A 15 11.71 15.15 -29.29
C ASN A 15 12.12 15.70 -27.92
N GLU A 16 11.48 15.27 -26.83
CA GLU A 16 11.94 15.50 -25.45
C GLU A 16 13.02 14.47 -25.02
N THR A 17 13.40 13.51 -25.89
CA THR A 17 14.31 12.40 -25.56
C THR A 17 15.72 12.52 -26.12
N THR A 18 16.20 13.75 -26.33
CA THR A 18 17.64 14.02 -26.51
C THR A 18 18.22 14.85 -25.37
N ASP A 19 17.95 14.43 -24.13
CA ASP A 19 18.69 15.00 -23.02
C ASP A 19 19.09 13.92 -22.01
N PHE A 20 20.20 13.25 -22.33
CA PHE A 20 20.96 12.48 -21.33
C PHE A 20 21.17 13.31 -20.04
N ASN A 21 21.30 14.63 -20.16
CA ASN A 21 21.46 15.51 -19.00
C ASN A 21 20.17 15.64 -18.18
N LEU A 22 18.97 15.57 -18.78
CA LEU A 22 17.71 15.61 -18.04
C LEU A 22 17.54 14.37 -17.17
N TRP A 23 17.78 13.17 -17.72
CA TRP A 23 17.67 11.93 -16.94
C TRP A 23 18.77 11.78 -15.91
N ALA A 24 20.00 12.18 -16.25
CA ALA A 24 21.09 12.28 -15.28
C ALA A 24 20.75 13.25 -14.14
N TRP A 25 20.12 14.38 -14.46
CA TRP A 25 19.64 15.34 -13.47
C TRP A 25 18.51 14.78 -12.61
N ILE A 26 17.49 14.13 -13.19
CA ILE A 26 16.39 13.50 -12.45
C ILE A 26 16.93 12.46 -11.46
N GLU A 27 17.84 11.60 -11.90
CA GLU A 27 18.44 10.61 -11.00
C GLU A 27 19.32 11.26 -9.93
N SER A 28 20.09 12.28 -10.26
CA SER A 28 20.84 13.06 -9.26
C SER A 28 19.92 13.71 -8.22
N GLU A 29 18.80 14.26 -8.65
CA GLU A 29 17.84 14.91 -7.77
C GLU A 29 17.10 13.90 -6.89
N LYS A 30 16.74 12.73 -7.44
CA LYS A 30 16.20 11.63 -6.65
C LYS A 30 17.18 11.18 -5.58
N ILE A 31 18.47 11.01 -5.91
CA ILE A 31 19.51 10.65 -4.93
C ILE A 31 19.57 11.69 -3.81
N ARG A 32 19.62 12.98 -4.16
CA ARG A 32 19.63 14.09 -3.19
C ARG A 32 18.42 14.02 -2.25
N LEU A 33 17.22 13.81 -2.78
CA LEU A 33 16.00 13.71 -1.98
C LEU A 33 15.97 12.45 -1.12
N ILE A 34 16.47 11.31 -1.62
CA ILE A 34 16.61 10.07 -0.85
C ILE A 34 17.54 10.30 0.33
N GLU A 35 18.70 10.92 0.12
CA GLU A 35 19.65 11.25 1.19
C GLU A 35 19.03 12.19 2.24
N MET A 36 18.30 13.23 1.81
CA MET A 36 17.59 14.12 2.72
C MET A 36 16.56 13.40 3.58
N ILE A 37 15.79 12.50 2.98
CA ILE A 37 14.78 11.71 3.71
C ILE A 37 15.49 10.74 4.67
N GLY A 38 16.58 10.09 4.26
CA GLY A 38 17.38 9.24 5.14
C GLY A 38 17.88 9.98 6.37
N LEU A 39 18.36 11.22 6.22
CA LEU A 39 18.76 12.08 7.34
C LEU A 39 17.57 12.40 8.27
N MET A 40 16.37 12.65 7.72
CA MET A 40 15.16 12.87 8.53
C MET A 40 14.82 11.67 9.43
N PHE A 41 15.11 10.43 8.99
CA PHE A 41 14.92 9.24 9.82
C PHE A 41 16.00 9.11 10.90
N GLN A 42 17.25 9.44 10.59
CA GLN A 42 18.34 9.45 11.58
C GLN A 42 18.07 10.46 12.71
N ASP A 43 17.58 11.64 12.36
CA ASP A 43 17.19 12.69 13.32
C ASP A 43 15.92 12.33 14.10
N MET A 44 15.11 11.37 13.65
CA MET A 44 13.94 10.90 14.41
C MET A 44 14.34 10.03 15.62
N ASP A 45 15.48 9.36 15.52
CA ASP A 45 16.01 8.43 16.52
C ASP A 45 16.95 9.07 17.55
N ASP A 46 17.33 10.33 17.37
CA ASP A 46 18.27 11.06 18.24
C ASP A 46 17.70 11.46 19.62
N GLY A 47 16.42 11.16 19.86
CA GLY A 47 15.83 11.14 21.19
C GLY A 47 15.38 12.51 21.73
N GLU A 48 15.21 13.54 20.89
CA GLU A 48 14.41 14.70 21.29
C GLU A 48 12.93 14.32 21.40
N ILE A 49 12.56 13.86 22.60
CA ILE A 49 11.22 13.46 23.00
C ILE A 49 10.24 14.61 22.74
N THR A 50 9.43 14.50 21.69
CA THR A 50 8.21 15.28 21.53
C THR A 50 7.25 14.92 22.66
N VAL A 51 7.22 15.79 23.68
CA VAL A 51 6.66 15.55 25.00
C VAL A 51 5.17 15.15 24.96
N CYS A 52 4.86 13.90 25.34
CA CYS A 52 3.52 13.30 25.30
C CYS A 52 2.57 13.63 26.46
N VAL A 53 2.98 14.34 27.49
CA VAL A 53 2.00 15.01 28.35
C VAL A 53 2.09 16.46 27.94
N SER A 54 0.95 17.08 27.64
CA SER A 54 0.93 18.51 27.38
C SER A 54 1.89 19.20 28.35
N PRO A 55 2.90 19.94 27.88
CA PRO A 55 3.83 20.62 28.77
C PRO A 55 3.06 21.41 29.83
N TYR A 56 1.88 21.92 29.47
CA TYR A 56 0.89 22.48 30.39
C TYR A 56 0.34 21.50 31.42
N ASP A 57 -0.12 20.29 31.06
CA ASP A 57 -0.67 19.31 32.02
C ASP A 57 0.39 18.73 32.96
N THR A 58 1.67 18.75 32.57
CA THR A 58 2.78 18.37 33.47
C THR A 58 3.25 19.55 34.32
N ALA A 59 3.46 20.70 33.69
CA ALA A 59 3.98 21.88 34.37
C ALA A 59 2.96 22.46 35.34
N TRP A 60 1.66 22.42 35.04
CA TRP A 60 0.63 23.03 35.88
C TRP A 60 0.53 22.39 37.28
N PRO A 61 0.34 21.05 37.44
CA PRO A 61 0.36 20.42 38.75
C PRO A 61 1.70 20.60 39.47
N GLY A 62 2.82 20.54 38.74
CA GLY A 62 4.16 20.79 39.26
C GLY A 62 4.30 22.19 39.87
N CYS A 63 3.97 23.23 39.10
CA CYS A 63 4.01 24.63 39.51
C CYS A 63 3.05 24.91 40.69
N VAL A 64 1.84 24.35 40.67
CA VAL A 64 0.86 24.50 41.77
C VAL A 64 1.37 23.84 43.05
N SER A 65 1.96 22.65 42.95
CA SER A 65 2.51 21.95 44.12
C SER A 65 3.74 22.68 44.69
N PHE A 66 4.59 23.25 43.83
CA PHE A 66 5.76 24.03 44.23
C PHE A 66 5.36 25.34 44.91
N ALA A 67 4.43 26.11 44.32
CA ALA A 67 3.92 27.35 44.91
C ALA A 67 3.28 27.11 46.28
N ARG A 68 2.54 26.00 46.46
CA ARG A 68 2.01 25.61 47.78
C ARG A 68 3.10 25.31 48.80
N ARG A 69 4.17 24.59 48.42
CA ARG A 69 5.29 24.27 49.34
C ARG A 69 6.11 25.50 49.74
N GLN A 70 6.24 26.44 48.83
CA GLN A 70 7.00 27.69 49.02
C GLN A 70 6.15 28.83 49.59
N SER A 71 4.87 28.59 49.88
CA SER A 71 3.90 29.60 50.33
C SER A 71 3.88 30.86 49.45
N LEU A 72 4.09 30.69 48.14
CA LEU A 72 4.11 31.80 47.20
C LEU A 72 2.70 32.34 47.01
N PRO A 73 2.49 33.67 47.07
CA PRO A 73 1.16 34.27 46.92
C PRO A 73 0.61 34.15 45.50
N THR A 74 1.46 33.99 44.50
CA THR A 74 1.09 33.89 43.08
C THR A 74 2.05 32.97 42.30
N LEU A 75 1.54 32.34 41.23
CA LEU A 75 2.34 31.49 40.32
C LEU A 75 3.39 32.27 39.52
N SER A 76 3.30 33.61 39.46
CA SER A 76 4.26 34.50 38.79
C SER A 76 5.64 34.53 39.46
N ASN A 77 5.76 34.00 40.69
CA ASN A 77 6.98 34.09 41.50
C ASN A 77 7.82 32.80 41.45
N ILE A 78 7.54 31.89 40.52
CA ILE A 78 8.30 30.65 40.33
C ILE A 78 9.53 30.95 39.43
N PRO A 79 10.77 30.62 39.85
CA PRO A 79 11.95 30.79 39.00
C PRO A 79 11.88 29.87 37.76
N ASN A 80 12.38 30.36 36.61
CA ASN A 80 12.17 29.82 35.26
C ASN A 80 12.08 28.29 35.10
N THR A 81 11.21 27.91 34.17
CA THR A 81 10.64 26.62 33.74
C THR A 81 11.57 25.42 33.46
N SER A 82 12.87 25.51 33.76
CA SER A 82 13.85 24.46 33.46
C SER A 82 13.58 23.12 34.19
N TYR A 83 12.95 23.15 35.38
CA TYR A 83 12.60 21.93 36.12
C TYR A 83 11.50 21.09 35.47
N ALA A 84 10.56 21.70 34.73
CA ALA A 84 9.45 20.98 34.11
C ALA A 84 9.89 20.09 32.93
N LEU A 85 10.98 20.46 32.25
CA LEU A 85 11.53 19.74 31.10
C LEU A 85 12.17 18.40 31.51
N SER A 86 12.85 18.33 32.66
CA SER A 86 13.50 17.08 33.12
C SER A 86 12.52 15.97 33.54
N PHE A 87 11.27 16.33 33.89
CA PHE A 87 10.24 15.37 34.31
C PHE A 87 9.47 14.78 33.11
N CYS A 88 9.54 15.44 31.95
CA CYS A 88 8.86 15.08 30.71
C CYS A 88 9.50 13.90 29.96
N SER A 89 10.72 13.51 30.32
CA SER A 89 11.59 12.59 29.58
C SER A 89 11.21 11.10 29.68
N ARG A 90 9.94 10.77 29.94
CA ARG A 90 9.53 9.38 30.25
C ARG A 90 8.28 8.90 29.52
N LEU A 91 8.01 9.38 28.30
CA LEU A 91 6.78 9.05 27.57
C LEU A 91 7.01 8.82 26.07
N SER A 92 6.73 7.59 25.62
CA SER A 92 7.11 6.98 24.34
C SER A 92 6.07 7.10 23.20
N ARG A 93 4.93 7.78 23.38
CA ARG A 93 3.77 7.62 22.47
C ARG A 93 3.78 8.45 21.17
N TYR A 94 4.37 9.65 21.13
CA TYR A 94 4.47 10.45 19.89
C TYR A 94 5.59 9.95 18.97
N SER A 95 6.71 9.49 19.56
CA SER A 95 7.77 8.81 18.77
C SER A 95 7.18 7.65 17.94
N MET A 96 6.41 6.74 18.54
CA MET A 96 5.78 5.64 17.80
C MET A 96 4.80 6.12 16.71
N ALA A 97 4.05 7.19 16.96
CA ALA A 97 3.12 7.73 15.97
C ALA A 97 3.87 8.30 14.76
N GLU A 98 4.96 9.04 14.95
CA GLU A 98 5.77 9.58 13.87
C GLU A 98 6.43 8.47 13.05
N HIS A 99 7.00 7.44 13.69
CA HIS A 99 7.54 6.27 13.00
C HIS A 99 6.48 5.59 12.14
N LEU A 100 5.31 5.28 12.73
CA LEU A 100 4.21 4.61 12.04
C LEU A 100 3.67 5.42 10.85
N TRP A 101 3.44 6.72 11.06
CA TRP A 101 2.91 7.57 10.00
C TRP A 101 3.94 7.78 8.88
N SER A 102 5.22 7.95 9.20
CA SER A 102 6.29 8.11 8.19
C SER A 102 6.38 6.87 7.30
N VAL A 103 6.38 5.67 7.90
CA VAL A 103 6.34 4.40 7.16
C VAL A 103 5.09 4.28 6.29
N ASP A 104 3.89 4.64 6.80
CA ASP A 104 2.65 4.62 6.01
C ASP A 104 2.72 5.57 4.81
N ARG A 105 3.26 6.79 4.98
CA ARG A 105 3.38 7.77 3.89
C ARG A 105 4.38 7.31 2.83
N LEU A 106 5.57 6.85 3.21
CA LEU A 106 6.54 6.32 2.24
C LEU A 106 5.95 5.17 1.41
N ARG A 107 5.24 4.25 2.06
CA ARG A 107 4.61 3.11 1.38
C ARG A 107 3.52 3.56 0.41
N ARG A 108 2.60 4.42 0.86
CA ARG A 108 1.48 4.89 0.03
C ARG A 108 1.93 5.81 -1.10
N LEU A 109 3.02 6.55 -0.92
CA LEU A 109 3.64 7.34 -1.99
C LEU A 109 4.41 6.47 -3.01
N GLY A 110 4.57 5.17 -2.74
CA GLY A 110 5.25 4.24 -3.64
C GLY A 110 6.78 4.32 -3.59
N ILE A 111 7.35 5.00 -2.60
CA ILE A 111 8.80 5.26 -2.50
C ILE A 111 9.48 4.48 -1.37
N SER A 112 8.75 3.64 -0.62
CA SER A 112 9.30 2.84 0.48
C SER A 112 10.48 1.95 0.10
N ARG A 113 10.60 1.54 -1.18
CA ARG A 113 11.70 0.68 -1.65
C ARG A 113 13.09 1.31 -1.53
N PHE A 114 13.16 2.64 -1.44
CA PHE A 114 14.43 3.36 -1.22
C PHE A 114 14.86 3.39 0.25
N PHE A 115 13.95 3.06 1.17
CA PHE A 115 14.13 3.26 2.61
C PHE A 115 13.90 1.97 3.40
N GLN A 116 14.29 0.81 2.84
CA GLN A 116 14.01 -0.48 3.47
C GLN A 116 14.66 -0.59 4.85
N VAL A 117 15.89 -0.10 5.01
CA VAL A 117 16.64 -0.15 6.26
C VAL A 117 15.98 0.72 7.32
N GLU A 118 15.69 1.99 6.98
CA GLU A 118 15.08 2.96 7.88
C GLU A 118 13.67 2.49 8.31
N ILE A 119 12.91 1.89 7.38
CA ILE A 119 11.59 1.32 7.72
C ILE A 119 11.72 0.13 8.67
N GLU A 120 12.71 -0.75 8.48
CA GLU A 120 12.94 -1.87 9.38
C GLU A 120 13.30 -1.39 10.79
N GLU A 121 14.22 -0.42 10.90
CA GLU A 121 14.59 0.22 12.17
C GLU A 121 13.38 0.85 12.86
N CYS A 122 12.56 1.58 12.11
CA CYS A 122 11.34 2.19 12.63
C CYS A 122 10.36 1.16 13.21
N LEU A 123 10.15 0.06 12.48
CA LEU A 123 9.20 -0.96 12.90
C LEU A 123 9.74 -1.82 14.04
N ASP A 124 11.05 -2.02 14.12
CA ASP A 124 11.71 -2.65 15.27
C ASP A 124 11.55 -1.80 16.53
N TYR A 125 11.70 -0.48 16.43
CA TYR A 125 11.42 0.45 17.53
C TYR A 125 9.95 0.34 17.97
N VAL A 126 9.01 0.45 17.02
CA VAL A 126 7.58 0.32 17.30
C VAL A 126 7.25 -1.03 17.94
N TYR A 127 7.84 -2.13 17.46
CA TYR A 127 7.57 -3.47 17.98
C TYR A 127 8.09 -3.62 19.42
N ARG A 128 9.26 -3.07 19.73
CA ARG A 128 9.86 -3.10 21.08
C ARG A 128 8.96 -2.42 22.12
N TYR A 129 8.30 -1.34 21.75
CA TYR A 129 7.41 -0.56 22.62
C TYR A 129 5.93 -0.81 22.36
N TRP A 130 5.61 -1.86 21.59
CA TRP A 130 4.25 -2.16 21.18
C TRP A 130 3.34 -2.36 22.38
N THR A 131 2.48 -1.38 22.62
CA THR A 131 1.33 -1.49 23.52
C THR A 131 0.08 -1.64 22.66
N GLU A 132 -0.70 -2.66 22.96
CA GLU A 132 -1.96 -2.98 22.28
C GLU A 132 -2.82 -1.73 22.02
N GLY A 133 -3.33 -1.57 20.78
CA GLY A 133 -4.39 -0.59 20.48
C GLY A 133 -4.17 0.43 19.37
N ILE A 134 -3.11 0.34 18.56
CA ILE A 134 -2.94 1.22 17.40
C ILE A 134 -3.22 0.44 16.11
N SER A 135 -4.39 0.62 15.48
CA SER A 135 -4.76 -0.06 14.23
C SER A 135 -3.69 0.09 13.13
N MET A 136 -3.09 1.27 13.03
CA MET A 136 -1.96 1.55 12.13
C MET A 136 -0.75 0.65 12.42
N GLY A 137 -0.35 0.56 13.68
CA GLY A 137 0.80 -0.25 14.08
C GLY A 137 0.57 -1.74 13.90
N PHE A 138 -0.62 -2.24 14.26
CA PHE A 138 -0.99 -3.62 13.97
C PHE A 138 -0.85 -3.94 12.47
N ARG A 139 -1.40 -3.06 11.62
CA ARG A 139 -1.33 -3.21 10.17
C ARG A 139 0.11 -3.24 9.67
N LEU A 140 0.92 -2.23 10.02
CA LEU A 140 2.29 -2.12 9.52
C LEU A 140 3.17 -3.25 10.06
N LEU A 141 3.13 -3.54 11.36
CA LEU A 141 3.86 -4.66 11.95
C LEU A 141 3.52 -5.99 11.25
N ARG A 142 2.22 -6.27 11.03
CA ARG A 142 1.81 -7.47 10.30
C ARG A 142 2.29 -7.48 8.85
N LEU A 143 2.19 -6.36 8.14
CA LEU A 143 2.67 -6.24 6.76
C LEU A 143 4.18 -6.47 6.59
N TYR A 144 4.98 -6.25 7.65
CA TYR A 144 6.42 -6.49 7.67
C TYR A 144 6.79 -7.80 8.41
N GLY A 145 5.78 -8.58 8.78
CA GLY A 145 5.89 -9.93 9.32
C GLY A 145 6.30 -10.03 10.78
N PHE A 146 6.04 -8.99 11.56
CA PHE A 146 6.06 -9.07 13.01
C PHE A 146 4.83 -9.82 13.53
N ASN A 147 5.02 -10.59 14.60
CA ASN A 147 3.94 -11.30 15.25
C ASN A 147 3.14 -10.36 16.17
N VAL A 148 1.92 -10.03 15.77
CA VAL A 148 1.00 -9.16 16.53
C VAL A 148 -0.33 -9.87 16.76
N SER A 149 -0.80 -9.86 18.02
CA SER A 149 -2.07 -10.48 18.42
C SER A 149 -3.25 -9.59 18.05
N ILE A 150 -4.35 -10.21 17.59
CA ILE A 150 -5.64 -9.55 17.41
C ILE A 150 -6.32 -9.18 18.72
N ASP A 151 -5.85 -9.72 19.85
CA ASP A 151 -6.34 -9.34 21.18
C ASP A 151 -6.16 -7.84 21.45
N ALA A 152 -5.25 -7.19 20.73
CA ALA A 152 -5.06 -5.76 20.77
C ALA A 152 -6.30 -4.93 20.42
N PHE A 153 -7.30 -5.53 19.75
CA PHE A 153 -8.57 -4.87 19.42
C PHE A 153 -9.66 -5.06 20.47
N LYS A 154 -9.53 -6.03 21.39
CA LYS A 154 -10.54 -6.32 22.42
C LYS A 154 -10.86 -5.10 23.32
N PRO A 155 -9.89 -4.27 23.75
CA PRO A 155 -10.20 -3.10 24.57
C PRO A 155 -10.99 -1.99 23.84
N PHE A 156 -11.09 -2.08 22.51
CA PHE A 156 -11.72 -1.08 21.64
C PHE A 156 -13.06 -1.55 21.10
N GLU A 157 -13.41 -2.81 21.36
CA GLU A 157 -14.69 -3.40 21.01
C GLU A 157 -15.60 -3.36 22.24
N GLU A 158 -16.75 -2.70 22.11
CA GLU A 158 -17.78 -2.65 23.14
C GLU A 158 -19.14 -2.86 22.49
N ALA A 159 -19.80 -3.98 22.86
CA ALA A 159 -21.14 -4.34 22.39
C ALA A 159 -21.29 -4.39 20.86
N GLY A 160 -20.25 -4.81 20.13
CA GLY A 160 -20.22 -4.90 18.67
C GLY A 160 -19.86 -3.59 17.96
N GLU A 161 -19.58 -2.52 18.70
CA GLU A 161 -19.05 -1.26 18.16
C GLU A 161 -17.54 -1.14 18.40
N PHE A 162 -16.86 -0.41 17.50
CA PHE A 162 -15.43 -0.18 17.60
C PHE A 162 -15.10 1.30 17.78
N TYR A 163 -14.23 1.58 18.75
CA TYR A 163 -13.83 2.94 19.14
C TYR A 163 -12.34 3.19 18.93
N SER A 164 -11.95 4.46 18.78
CA SER A 164 -10.55 4.83 18.54
C SER A 164 -9.71 4.76 19.83
N LEU A 165 -10.34 4.95 20.99
CA LEU A 165 -9.73 4.86 22.31
C LEU A 165 -10.74 4.23 23.28
N PRO A 166 -10.31 3.44 24.28
CA PRO A 166 -11.23 2.89 25.28
C PRO A 166 -11.93 4.02 26.03
N GLY A 167 -13.26 4.03 26.02
CA GLY A 167 -14.10 5.07 26.65
C GLY A 167 -14.26 6.36 25.84
N ASP A 168 -13.75 6.44 24.61
CA ASP A 168 -14.04 7.54 23.68
C ASP A 168 -15.27 7.20 22.83
N MET A 169 -16.32 8.00 22.96
CA MET A 169 -17.54 7.86 22.15
C MET A 169 -17.41 8.47 20.75
N THR A 170 -16.25 9.05 20.40
CA THR A 170 -16.05 9.72 19.11
C THR A 170 -15.48 8.79 18.05
N HIS A 171 -16.22 8.62 16.96
CA HIS A 171 -15.76 7.92 15.77
C HIS A 171 -14.96 8.85 14.85
N ALA A 172 -13.73 9.18 15.25
CA ALA A 172 -12.81 9.93 14.40
C ALA A 172 -12.59 9.18 13.08
N VAL A 173 -12.70 9.90 11.95
CA VAL A 173 -12.68 9.30 10.61
C VAL A 173 -11.36 8.62 10.32
N THR A 174 -10.23 9.21 10.71
CA THR A 174 -8.89 8.65 10.57
C THR A 174 -8.71 7.38 11.40
N GLY A 175 -9.27 7.33 12.61
CA GLY A 175 -9.28 6.13 13.46
C GLY A 175 -10.05 4.99 12.81
N LEU A 176 -11.28 5.26 12.35
CA LEU A 176 -12.11 4.30 11.61
C LEU A 176 -11.43 3.82 10.33
N TYR A 177 -10.85 4.74 9.56
CA TYR A 177 -10.17 4.44 8.30
C TYR A 177 -8.95 3.54 8.52
N ASN A 178 -8.16 3.82 9.56
CA ASN A 178 -7.02 2.98 9.91
C ASN A 178 -7.44 1.60 10.42
N LEU A 179 -8.53 1.51 11.19
CA LEU A 179 -9.12 0.24 11.61
C LEU A 179 -9.66 -0.56 10.41
N TYR A 180 -10.35 0.10 9.47
CA TYR A 180 -10.80 -0.50 8.23
C TYR A 180 -9.63 -1.12 7.45
N ARG A 181 -8.56 -0.35 7.20
CA ARG A 181 -7.35 -0.86 6.51
C ARG A 181 -6.66 -1.99 7.28
N ALA A 182 -6.62 -1.91 8.61
CA ALA A 182 -6.00 -2.94 9.44
C ALA A 182 -6.78 -4.25 9.41
N SER A 183 -8.11 -4.18 9.46
CA SER A 183 -8.98 -5.36 9.42
C SER A 183 -8.84 -6.16 8.13
N GLN A 184 -8.50 -5.53 7.01
CA GLN A 184 -8.28 -6.19 5.72
C GLN A 184 -7.04 -7.11 5.68
N LEU A 185 -6.21 -7.10 6.73
CA LEU A 185 -5.07 -8.02 6.94
C LEU A 185 -5.39 -9.19 7.89
N MET A 186 -6.67 -9.49 8.06
CA MET A 186 -7.11 -10.62 8.86
C MET A 186 -6.57 -11.94 8.35
N PHE A 187 -6.15 -12.77 9.28
CA PHE A 187 -5.89 -14.19 9.06
C PHE A 187 -7.19 -14.98 9.23
N PRO A 188 -7.22 -16.23 8.75
CA PRO A 188 -8.36 -17.12 8.97
C PRO A 188 -8.72 -17.20 10.46
N GLN A 189 -10.02 -17.20 10.75
CA GLN A 189 -10.61 -17.33 12.10
C GLN A 189 -10.43 -16.10 13.02
N GLU A 190 -9.84 -15.01 12.53
CA GLU A 190 -9.73 -13.74 13.28
C GLU A 190 -11.03 -12.92 13.22
N HIS A 191 -12.11 -13.44 13.82
CA HIS A 191 -13.47 -12.89 13.71
C HIS A 191 -13.61 -11.43 14.16
N ILE A 192 -12.86 -10.99 15.18
CA ILE A 192 -12.89 -9.58 15.64
C ILE A 192 -12.52 -8.59 14.54
N LEU A 193 -11.61 -8.97 13.63
CA LEU A 193 -11.26 -8.14 12.49
C LEU A 193 -12.35 -8.15 11.42
N LEU A 194 -13.07 -9.26 11.26
CA LEU A 194 -14.24 -9.31 10.36
C LEU A 194 -15.34 -8.36 10.83
N ASP A 195 -15.62 -8.36 12.13
CA ASP A 195 -16.60 -7.46 12.74
C ASP A 195 -16.13 -6.01 12.60
N ALA A 196 -14.85 -5.72 12.87
CA ALA A 196 -14.26 -4.40 12.69
C ALA A 196 -14.35 -3.91 11.24
N ARG A 197 -14.06 -4.77 10.26
CA ARG A 197 -14.16 -4.46 8.82
C ARG A 197 -15.57 -4.05 8.44
N ASN A 198 -16.56 -4.84 8.86
CA ASN A 198 -17.96 -4.61 8.55
C ASN A 198 -18.48 -3.33 9.21
N PHE A 199 -18.17 -3.14 10.50
CA PHE A 199 -18.54 -1.95 11.26
C PHE A 199 -17.97 -0.67 10.62
N THR A 200 -16.65 -0.64 10.39
CA THR A 200 -15.98 0.53 9.84
C THR A 200 -16.40 0.83 8.41
N ALA A 201 -16.55 -0.18 7.54
CA ALA A 201 -17.03 0.00 6.18
C ALA A 201 -18.43 0.65 6.17
N ASN A 202 -19.36 0.11 6.96
CA ASN A 202 -20.73 0.63 7.04
C ASN A 202 -20.74 2.10 7.48
N LEU A 203 -19.99 2.44 8.53
CA LEU A 203 -19.96 3.79 9.06
C LEU A 203 -19.30 4.78 8.10
N LEU A 204 -18.21 4.39 7.42
CA LEU A 204 -17.57 5.22 6.39
C LEU A 204 -18.47 5.41 5.17
N HIS A 205 -19.20 4.38 4.73
CA HIS A 205 -20.20 4.50 3.66
C HIS A 205 -21.34 5.45 4.02
N GLN A 206 -21.81 5.45 5.28
CA GLN A 206 -22.84 6.39 5.76
C GLN A 206 -22.34 7.84 5.81
N LYS A 207 -21.07 8.04 6.15
CA LYS A 207 -20.45 9.38 6.24
C LYS A 207 -20.13 9.98 4.87
N ARG A 208 -19.87 9.16 3.84
CA ARG A 208 -19.54 9.60 2.48
C ARG A 208 -20.57 10.53 1.82
N PRO A 209 -21.87 10.21 1.73
CA PRO A 209 -22.85 11.06 1.05
C PRO A 209 -23.22 12.34 1.82
N THR A 210 -22.93 12.39 3.12
CA THR A 210 -23.24 13.54 3.98
C THR A 210 -22.12 14.57 4.04
N ASN A 211 -21.05 14.40 3.24
CA ASN A 211 -19.82 15.20 3.29
C ASN A 211 -19.24 15.30 4.72
N SER A 212 -19.44 14.27 5.53
CA SER A 212 -18.98 14.21 6.93
C SER A 212 -17.68 13.42 7.10
N ILE A 213 -16.96 13.20 6.00
CA ILE A 213 -15.59 12.66 5.98
C ILE A 213 -14.62 13.80 6.32
N VAL A 214 -14.72 14.27 7.55
CA VAL A 214 -13.86 15.29 8.16
C VAL A 214 -13.34 14.74 9.47
N ASP A 215 -12.09 15.04 9.80
CA ASP A 215 -11.45 14.52 11.01
C ASP A 215 -11.29 15.59 12.08
N LYS A 216 -11.36 15.17 13.35
CA LYS A 216 -11.22 16.05 14.51
C LYS A 216 -9.75 16.35 14.84
N TRP A 217 -8.84 15.46 14.44
CA TRP A 217 -7.43 15.45 14.85
C TRP A 217 -6.49 15.92 13.74
N ILE A 218 -6.97 16.07 12.50
CA ILE A 218 -6.14 16.50 11.38
C ILE A 218 -6.97 17.22 10.30
N ILE A 219 -6.36 18.26 9.72
CA ILE A 219 -6.83 18.93 8.51
C ILE A 219 -5.92 18.46 7.38
N THR A 220 -6.46 17.64 6.47
CA THR A 220 -5.70 17.14 5.32
C THR A 220 -6.16 17.76 4.02
N LYS A 221 -5.33 17.64 2.98
CA LYS A 221 -5.68 18.05 1.62
C LYS A 221 -6.91 17.32 1.07
N ASP A 222 -7.00 15.99 1.20
CA ASP A 222 -8.12 15.20 0.63
C ASP A 222 -8.44 13.88 1.37
N LEU A 223 -8.80 13.97 2.66
CA LEU A 223 -9.32 12.80 3.41
C LEU A 223 -10.53 12.14 2.75
N PRO A 224 -11.51 12.88 2.16
CA PRO A 224 -12.62 12.27 1.43
C PRO A 224 -12.16 11.37 0.29
N GLY A 225 -11.18 11.81 -0.51
CA GLY A 225 -10.60 11.00 -1.58
C GLY A 225 -9.88 9.75 -1.06
N GLU A 226 -9.11 9.87 0.03
CA GLU A 226 -8.42 8.73 0.64
C GLU A 226 -9.39 7.63 1.09
N VAL A 227 -10.50 8.03 1.73
CA VAL A 227 -11.56 7.11 2.18
C VAL A 227 -12.34 6.54 1.00
N ALA A 228 -12.69 7.38 0.02
CA ALA A 228 -13.42 6.95 -1.18
C ALA A 228 -12.63 5.87 -1.94
N TYR A 229 -11.34 6.10 -2.17
CA TYR A 229 -10.48 5.12 -2.84
C TYR A 229 -10.46 3.77 -2.12
N ALA A 230 -10.27 3.76 -0.80
CA ALA A 230 -10.19 2.51 -0.04
C ALA A 230 -11.51 1.72 0.00
N LEU A 231 -12.66 2.42 -0.07
CA LEU A 231 -13.98 1.78 -0.15
C LEU A 231 -14.28 1.26 -1.56
N ASP A 232 -13.85 2.00 -2.59
CA ASP A 232 -14.12 1.65 -4.00
C ASP A 232 -13.16 0.58 -4.53
N VAL A 233 -11.93 0.53 -3.99
CA VAL A 233 -10.89 -0.43 -4.34
C VAL A 233 -10.40 -1.14 -3.07
N PRO A 234 -10.95 -2.33 -2.73
CA PRO A 234 -10.58 -3.02 -1.51
C PRO A 234 -9.11 -3.45 -1.52
N PHE A 235 -8.56 -3.76 -0.34
CA PHE A 235 -7.14 -4.13 -0.19
C PHE A 235 -6.68 -5.23 -1.15
N TYR A 236 -7.52 -6.25 -1.43
CA TYR A 236 -7.17 -7.31 -2.37
C TYR A 236 -7.14 -6.86 -3.85
N ALA A 237 -7.79 -5.76 -4.20
CA ALA A 237 -7.78 -5.19 -5.55
C ALA A 237 -6.83 -3.97 -5.72
N SER A 238 -6.27 -3.42 -4.63
CA SER A 238 -5.55 -2.14 -4.65
C SER A 238 -4.10 -2.24 -5.17
N LEU A 239 -3.89 -2.33 -6.48
CA LEU A 239 -2.54 -2.46 -7.06
C LEU A 239 -1.57 -1.35 -6.56
N PRO A 240 -0.28 -1.67 -6.29
CA PRO A 240 0.66 -0.73 -5.66
C PRO A 240 0.79 0.62 -6.38
N ARG A 241 0.95 0.61 -7.70
CA ARG A 241 1.04 1.86 -8.48
C ARG A 241 -0.25 2.63 -8.53
N LEU A 242 -1.38 1.92 -8.58
CA LEU A 242 -2.69 2.54 -8.57
C LEU A 242 -2.94 3.28 -7.25
N GLU A 243 -2.67 2.65 -6.10
CA GLU A 243 -2.79 3.30 -4.79
C GLU A 243 -1.88 4.55 -4.71
N ALA A 244 -0.63 4.42 -5.15
CA ALA A 244 0.30 5.54 -5.18
C ALA A 244 -0.15 6.67 -6.10
N ARG A 245 -0.73 6.36 -7.26
CA ARG A 245 -1.21 7.35 -8.22
C ARG A 245 -2.29 8.25 -7.63
N PHE A 246 -3.25 7.67 -6.91
CA PHE A 246 -4.29 8.43 -6.23
C PHE A 246 -3.73 9.16 -5.00
N PHE A 247 -2.86 8.51 -4.23
CA PHE A 247 -2.33 9.11 -3.02
C PHE A 247 -1.41 10.31 -3.27
N LEU A 248 -0.72 10.36 -4.41
CA LEU A 248 0.04 11.54 -4.86
C LEU A 248 -0.82 12.82 -4.96
N GLU A 249 -2.10 12.67 -5.35
CA GLU A 249 -3.03 13.80 -5.44
C GLU A 249 -3.64 14.15 -4.08
N GLN A 250 -3.71 13.18 -3.17
CA GLN A 250 -4.38 13.31 -1.87
C GLN A 250 -3.45 13.79 -0.76
N TYR A 251 -2.16 13.45 -0.83
CA TYR A 251 -1.18 13.84 0.18
C TYR A 251 -0.93 15.35 0.16
N GLY A 252 -1.08 15.99 1.33
CA GLY A 252 -0.95 17.44 1.46
C GLY A 252 0.47 17.96 1.66
N GLY A 253 1.46 17.08 1.86
CA GLY A 253 2.83 17.50 2.20
C GLY A 253 2.81 18.44 3.41
N ASP A 254 3.58 19.53 3.35
CA ASP A 254 3.70 20.50 4.45
C ASP A 254 2.41 21.26 4.75
N TYR A 255 1.34 21.10 3.97
CA TYR A 255 0.07 21.80 4.19
C TYR A 255 -0.82 21.10 5.22
N ASP A 256 -0.67 19.80 5.44
CA ASP A 256 -1.48 19.07 6.43
C ASP A 256 -1.18 19.58 7.85
N VAL A 257 -2.23 19.81 8.65
CA VAL A 257 -2.13 20.39 10.00
C VAL A 257 -2.76 19.43 11.00
N TRP A 258 -2.03 19.11 12.06
CA TRP A 258 -2.54 18.30 13.16
C TRP A 258 -3.18 19.16 14.24
N ILE A 259 -4.26 18.65 14.83
CA ILE A 259 -5.04 19.31 15.86
C ILE A 259 -4.79 18.57 17.18
N GLY A 260 -4.10 19.23 18.10
CA GLY A 260 -4.01 18.82 19.50
C GLY A 260 -4.63 19.87 20.40
N LYS A 261 -3.96 20.23 21.49
CA LYS A 261 -4.31 21.44 22.26
C LYS A 261 -4.07 22.72 21.48
N THR A 262 -3.08 22.68 20.59
CA THR A 262 -2.76 23.70 19.61
C THR A 262 -2.64 23.02 18.25
N LEU A 263 -2.66 23.83 17.19
CA LEU A 263 -2.27 23.36 15.86
C LEU A 263 -0.77 23.07 15.84
N TYR A 264 -0.36 21.98 15.20
CA TYR A 264 1.05 21.61 15.04
C TYR A 264 1.29 20.87 13.71
N ARG A 265 2.55 20.70 13.35
CA ARG A 265 2.99 19.97 12.16
C ARG A 265 3.94 18.84 12.56
N MET A 266 3.82 17.70 11.91
CA MET A 266 4.76 16.57 12.04
C MET A 266 5.66 16.58 10.80
N LEU A 267 6.79 17.27 10.88
CA LEU A 267 7.64 17.54 9.72
C LEU A 267 8.24 16.27 9.09
N TYR A 268 8.41 15.20 9.89
CA TYR A 268 8.87 13.91 9.40
C TYR A 268 7.77 13.04 8.78
N VAL A 269 6.50 13.41 8.96
CA VAL A 269 5.34 12.71 8.41
C VAL A 269 4.76 13.43 7.20
N ASN A 270 4.67 14.76 7.31
CA ASN A 270 4.06 15.67 6.34
C ASN A 270 5.17 16.55 5.75
N SER A 271 5.75 16.07 4.64
CA SER A 271 6.93 16.65 4.02
C SER A 271 6.75 16.80 2.51
N ASN A 272 6.99 18.00 2.00
CA ASN A 272 7.07 18.25 0.56
C ASN A 272 8.24 17.49 -0.09
N THR A 273 9.31 17.19 0.65
CA THR A 273 10.43 16.35 0.19
C THR A 273 9.95 14.96 -0.21
N TYR A 274 9.05 14.36 0.58
CA TYR A 274 8.46 13.05 0.28
C TYR A 274 7.63 13.11 -1.00
N LEU A 275 6.81 14.16 -1.13
CA LEU A 275 5.95 14.35 -2.29
C LEU A 275 6.76 14.60 -3.56
N GLU A 276 7.83 15.39 -3.48
CA GLU A 276 8.71 15.68 -4.61
C GLU A 276 9.42 14.42 -5.11
N LEU A 277 10.03 13.63 -4.22
CA LEU A 277 10.65 12.36 -4.58
C LEU A 277 9.61 11.41 -5.20
N ALA A 278 8.44 11.30 -4.60
CA ALA A 278 7.37 10.45 -5.09
C ALA A 278 6.89 10.85 -6.49
N LYS A 279 6.76 12.15 -6.77
CA LYS A 279 6.41 12.64 -8.11
C LYS A 279 7.50 12.36 -9.13
N LEU A 280 8.76 12.64 -8.81
CA LEU A 280 9.89 12.39 -9.72
C LEU A 280 10.01 10.90 -10.04
N ASP A 281 9.95 10.06 -9.02
CA ASP A 281 10.00 8.62 -9.17
C ASP A 281 8.80 8.07 -9.96
N TYR A 282 7.59 8.56 -9.65
CA TYR A 282 6.40 8.15 -10.37
C TYR A 282 6.48 8.52 -11.87
N LYS A 283 6.89 9.76 -12.18
CA LYS A 283 7.07 10.25 -13.55
C LYS A 283 8.11 9.43 -14.30
N HIS A 284 9.23 9.10 -13.66
CA HIS A 284 10.26 8.27 -14.28
C HIS A 284 9.73 6.86 -14.61
N CYS A 285 9.12 6.16 -13.65
CA CYS A 285 8.51 4.85 -13.92
C CYS A 285 7.44 4.92 -15.02
N GLN A 286 6.55 5.93 -14.99
CA GLN A 286 5.52 6.11 -16.01
C GLN A 286 6.12 6.29 -17.41
N TYR A 287 7.19 7.09 -17.53
CA TYR A 287 7.88 7.29 -18.80
C TYR A 287 8.48 5.98 -19.33
N VAL A 288 9.15 5.20 -18.48
CA VAL A 288 9.69 3.88 -18.88
C VAL A 288 8.57 2.95 -19.30
N HIS A 289 7.46 2.92 -18.55
CA HIS A 289 6.31 2.10 -18.92
C HIS A 289 5.70 2.53 -20.27
N GLN A 290 5.74 3.80 -20.64
CA GLN A 290 5.29 4.24 -21.98
C GLN A 290 6.24 3.75 -23.09
N LEU A 291 7.54 3.70 -22.84
CA LEU A 291 8.52 3.15 -23.79
C LEU A 291 8.37 1.63 -23.97
N GLU A 292 8.21 0.92 -22.86
CA GLU A 292 7.93 -0.52 -22.85
C GLU A 292 6.62 -0.82 -23.56
N TRP A 293 5.58 -0.01 -23.35
CA TRP A 293 4.32 -0.13 -24.08
C TRP A 293 4.49 0.04 -25.59
N ASN A 294 5.24 1.05 -26.05
CA ASN A 294 5.53 1.23 -27.48
C ASN A 294 6.26 0.00 -28.07
N SER A 295 7.17 -0.59 -27.30
CA SER A 295 7.88 -1.81 -27.68
C SER A 295 6.92 -3.00 -27.76
N MET A 296 6.02 -3.14 -26.79
CA MET A 296 4.99 -4.18 -26.73
C MET A 296 4.02 -4.09 -27.92
N GLN A 297 3.62 -2.87 -28.32
CA GLN A 297 2.78 -2.65 -29.51
C GLN A 297 3.50 -3.01 -30.81
N THR A 298 4.83 -2.86 -30.86
CA THR A 298 5.63 -3.25 -32.01
C THR A 298 5.73 -4.77 -32.08
N TRP A 299 6.08 -5.42 -30.96
CA TRP A 299 6.09 -6.88 -30.84
C TRP A 299 4.75 -7.51 -31.21
N TYR A 300 3.64 -6.96 -30.72
CA TYR A 300 2.29 -7.44 -31.05
C TYR A 300 2.00 -7.44 -32.56
N ARG A 301 2.43 -6.39 -33.26
CA ARG A 301 2.28 -6.27 -34.72
C ARG A 301 3.21 -7.23 -35.47
N ASP A 302 4.46 -7.32 -35.05
CA ASP A 302 5.46 -8.19 -35.69
C ASP A 302 5.12 -9.68 -35.56
N CYS A 303 4.47 -10.06 -34.45
CA CYS A 303 3.97 -11.42 -34.22
C CYS A 303 2.57 -11.68 -34.78
N ASN A 304 1.92 -10.70 -35.41
CA ASN A 304 0.54 -10.79 -35.93
C ASN A 304 -0.47 -11.31 -34.90
N LEU A 305 -0.33 -10.97 -33.61
CA LEU A 305 -1.15 -11.55 -32.53
C LEU A 305 -2.65 -11.25 -32.66
N GLY A 306 -3.00 -10.19 -33.38
CA GLY A 306 -4.39 -9.86 -33.73
C GLY A 306 -5.07 -10.94 -34.59
N GLU A 307 -4.32 -11.64 -35.45
CA GLU A 307 -4.85 -12.75 -36.25
C GLU A 307 -5.19 -13.98 -35.41
N PHE A 308 -4.60 -14.08 -34.21
CA PHE A 308 -4.87 -15.13 -33.22
C PHE A 308 -5.94 -14.72 -32.21
N GLY A 309 -6.64 -13.60 -32.43
CA GLY A 309 -7.76 -13.14 -31.61
C GLY A 309 -7.39 -12.32 -30.38
N LEU A 310 -6.12 -11.96 -30.19
CA LEU A 310 -5.72 -11.03 -29.13
C LEU A 310 -6.01 -9.59 -29.58
N SER A 311 -6.87 -8.86 -28.88
CA SER A 311 -7.14 -7.45 -29.21
C SER A 311 -6.06 -6.52 -28.65
N GLU A 312 -5.83 -5.36 -29.29
CA GLU A 312 -4.93 -4.31 -28.76
C GLU A 312 -5.36 -3.84 -27.37
N ARG A 313 -6.68 -3.82 -27.10
CA ARG A 313 -7.23 -3.48 -25.79
C ARG A 313 -6.82 -4.51 -24.74
N SER A 314 -6.94 -5.80 -25.05
CA SER A 314 -6.53 -6.88 -24.14
C SER A 314 -5.03 -6.85 -23.86
N LEU A 315 -4.23 -6.53 -24.88
CA LEU A 315 -2.79 -6.33 -24.73
C LEU A 315 -2.48 -5.16 -23.78
N LEU A 316 -3.12 -4.00 -23.97
CA LEU A 316 -2.93 -2.84 -23.10
C LEU A 316 -3.34 -3.14 -21.65
N GLN A 317 -4.47 -3.83 -21.45
CA GLN A 317 -4.93 -4.21 -20.13
C GLN A 317 -3.96 -5.17 -19.43
N ALA A 318 -3.47 -6.19 -20.14
CA ALA A 318 -2.47 -7.12 -19.59
C ALA A 318 -1.18 -6.39 -19.22
N TYR A 319 -0.71 -5.49 -20.10
CA TYR A 319 0.47 -4.68 -19.87
C TYR A 319 0.30 -3.76 -18.64
N TYR A 320 -0.81 -3.04 -18.57
CA TYR A 320 -1.15 -2.19 -17.43
C TYR A 320 -1.13 -2.98 -16.12
N ILE A 321 -1.84 -4.11 -16.05
CA ILE A 321 -1.90 -4.91 -14.82
C ILE A 321 -0.50 -5.34 -14.37
N ALA A 322 0.35 -5.76 -15.32
CA ALA A 322 1.73 -6.14 -15.03
C ALA A 322 2.54 -4.94 -14.50
N ALA A 323 2.50 -3.81 -15.21
CA ALA A 323 3.21 -2.59 -14.85
C ALA A 323 2.74 -1.97 -13.52
N SER A 324 1.45 -2.07 -13.20
CA SER A 324 0.89 -1.59 -11.93
C SER A 324 1.27 -2.45 -10.73
N THR A 325 1.60 -3.73 -11.00
CA THR A 325 1.91 -4.75 -9.99
C THR A 325 3.41 -4.89 -9.75
N ALA A 326 4.23 -4.84 -10.80
CA ALA A 326 5.68 -4.98 -10.78
C ALA A 326 6.33 -3.81 -11.53
N PHE A 327 6.38 -2.67 -10.87
CA PHE A 327 6.75 -1.38 -11.47
C PHE A 327 8.24 -1.03 -11.32
N GLU A 328 9.00 -1.81 -10.56
CA GLU A 328 10.39 -1.48 -10.25
C GLU A 328 11.30 -1.71 -11.46
N LEU A 329 12.01 -0.64 -11.87
CA LEU A 329 12.88 -0.62 -13.07
C LEU A 329 14.02 -1.65 -13.03
N GLU A 330 14.45 -2.06 -11.84
CA GLU A 330 15.54 -3.01 -11.63
C GLU A 330 15.16 -4.45 -12.01
N LYS A 331 13.86 -4.77 -12.06
CA LYS A 331 13.36 -6.10 -12.46
C LYS A 331 13.42 -6.34 -13.98
N SER A 332 13.79 -5.33 -14.78
CA SER A 332 13.93 -5.44 -16.24
C SER A 332 15.23 -6.12 -16.70
N LYS A 333 16.21 -6.31 -15.80
CA LYS A 333 17.55 -6.82 -16.16
C LYS A 333 17.77 -8.27 -15.71
N GLY A 334 17.03 -9.21 -16.29
CA GLY A 334 17.32 -10.64 -16.18
C GLY A 334 18.02 -11.19 -17.43
N ARG A 335 19.36 -11.32 -17.41
CA ARG A 335 20.11 -12.08 -18.43
C ARG A 335 20.37 -13.49 -17.91
N GLY A 336 19.83 -14.51 -18.58
CA GLY A 336 20.25 -15.91 -18.36
C GLY A 336 19.16 -16.99 -18.27
N THR A 337 17.90 -16.72 -18.63
CA THR A 337 16.78 -17.64 -18.32
C THR A 337 15.96 -18.12 -19.52
N TYR A 338 16.45 -18.00 -20.75
CA TYR A 338 15.66 -18.33 -21.95
C TYR A 338 15.13 -19.78 -21.94
N GLU A 339 15.95 -20.76 -21.54
CA GLU A 339 15.54 -22.16 -21.51
C GLU A 339 14.50 -22.42 -20.41
N GLN A 340 14.71 -21.87 -19.21
CA GLN A 340 13.78 -22.00 -18.09
C GLN A 340 12.44 -21.32 -18.37
N LEU A 341 12.47 -20.11 -18.95
CA LEU A 341 11.28 -19.41 -19.41
C LEU A 341 10.57 -20.24 -20.50
N SER A 342 11.31 -20.73 -21.50
CA SER A 342 10.74 -21.61 -22.53
C SER A 342 10.06 -22.84 -21.94
N ASN A 343 10.63 -23.46 -20.91
CA ASN A 343 10.05 -24.62 -20.24
C ASN A 343 8.78 -24.28 -19.46
N ALA A 344 8.74 -23.16 -18.74
CA ALA A 344 7.54 -22.68 -18.05
C ALA A 344 6.39 -22.44 -19.05
N TRP A 345 6.68 -21.78 -20.17
CA TRP A 345 5.72 -21.52 -21.23
C TRP A 345 5.25 -22.80 -21.94
N LYS A 346 6.16 -23.75 -22.24
CA LYS A 346 5.79 -25.06 -22.80
C LYS A 346 4.85 -25.84 -21.89
N LYS A 347 5.11 -25.85 -20.58
CA LYS A 347 4.26 -26.52 -19.59
C LYS A 347 2.86 -25.91 -19.57
N TRP A 348 2.77 -24.58 -19.58
CA TRP A 348 1.49 -23.88 -19.64
C TRP A 348 0.73 -24.16 -20.94
N LEU A 349 1.40 -24.09 -22.10
CA LEU A 349 0.79 -24.38 -23.40
C LEU A 349 0.22 -25.80 -23.46
N LYS A 350 0.93 -26.78 -22.90
CA LYS A 350 0.43 -28.16 -22.81
C LYS A 350 -0.83 -28.26 -21.96
N THR A 351 -0.88 -27.60 -20.80
CA THR A 351 -2.08 -27.56 -19.95
C THR A 351 -3.26 -26.86 -20.65
N TRP A 352 -2.98 -25.81 -21.44
CA TRP A 352 -3.98 -25.12 -22.25
C TRP A 352 -4.55 -26.04 -23.35
N GLU A 353 -3.70 -26.78 -24.07
CA GLU A 353 -4.11 -27.73 -25.11
C GLU A 353 -4.94 -28.88 -24.55
N GLU A 354 -4.58 -29.38 -23.36
CA GLU A 354 -5.28 -30.48 -22.69
C GLU A 354 -6.61 -30.05 -22.03
N GLY A 355 -6.98 -28.77 -22.10
CA GLY A 355 -8.21 -28.22 -21.50
C GLY A 355 -8.16 -28.16 -19.97
N GLY A 356 -6.95 -28.06 -19.40
CA GLY A 356 -6.72 -27.95 -17.96
C GLY A 356 -7.20 -26.63 -17.37
N ASP A 357 -7.07 -26.49 -16.06
CA ASP A 357 -7.45 -25.28 -15.33
C ASP A 357 -6.59 -24.08 -15.74
N LEU A 358 -7.15 -23.22 -16.59
CA LEU A 358 -6.47 -22.07 -17.15
C LEU A 358 -6.06 -21.04 -16.10
N GLY A 359 -6.86 -20.84 -15.04
CA GLY A 359 -6.55 -19.85 -14.01
C GLY A 359 -5.37 -20.28 -13.14
N GLU A 360 -5.35 -21.57 -12.78
CA GLU A 360 -4.25 -22.18 -12.03
C GLU A 360 -2.95 -22.18 -12.87
N ALA A 361 -3.04 -22.57 -14.14
CA ALA A 361 -1.90 -22.59 -15.05
C ALA A 361 -1.34 -21.18 -15.30
N GLU A 362 -2.21 -20.19 -15.52
CA GLU A 362 -1.82 -18.79 -15.77
C GLU A 362 -1.08 -18.19 -14.57
N ALA A 363 -1.58 -18.40 -13.35
CA ALA A 363 -0.92 -17.93 -12.13
C ALA A 363 0.49 -18.52 -11.97
N ARG A 364 0.66 -19.83 -12.21
CA ARG A 364 1.97 -20.48 -12.19
C ARG A 364 2.92 -19.90 -13.23
N LEU A 365 2.44 -19.70 -14.46
CA LEU A 365 3.25 -19.14 -15.53
C LEU A 365 3.75 -17.74 -15.17
N LEU A 366 2.86 -16.88 -14.66
CA LEU A 366 3.20 -15.51 -14.26
C LEU A 366 4.22 -15.48 -13.13
N LEU A 367 4.05 -16.33 -12.10
CA LEU A 367 4.98 -16.40 -10.97
C LEU A 367 6.36 -16.91 -11.39
N HIS A 368 6.42 -18.02 -12.12
CA HIS A 368 7.70 -18.54 -12.62
C HIS A 368 8.39 -17.53 -13.54
N THR A 369 7.65 -16.90 -14.45
CA THR A 369 8.21 -15.88 -15.34
C THR A 369 8.74 -14.69 -14.55
N THR A 370 7.98 -14.20 -13.57
CA THR A 370 8.37 -13.06 -12.73
C THR A 370 9.64 -13.38 -11.94
N HIS A 371 9.67 -14.53 -11.26
CA HIS A 371 10.79 -14.92 -10.41
C HIS A 371 12.06 -15.23 -11.22
N LEU A 372 11.93 -15.93 -12.36
CA LEU A 372 13.08 -16.19 -13.25
C LEU A 372 13.62 -14.88 -13.84
N SER A 373 12.73 -13.95 -14.22
CA SER A 373 13.15 -12.64 -14.77
C SER A 373 13.81 -11.75 -13.71
N SER A 374 13.43 -11.90 -12.42
CA SER A 374 14.12 -11.23 -11.31
C SER A 374 15.43 -11.92 -10.90
N GLY A 375 15.83 -13.00 -11.56
CA GLY A 375 17.06 -13.75 -11.26
C GLY A 375 16.96 -14.73 -10.08
N LEU A 376 15.75 -15.10 -9.65
CA LEU A 376 15.58 -16.14 -8.64
C LEU A 376 15.97 -17.50 -9.21
N ASP A 377 16.81 -18.22 -8.49
CA ASP A 377 17.26 -19.55 -8.90
C ASP A 377 16.12 -20.59 -8.85
N GLU A 378 16.07 -21.47 -9.85
CA GLU A 378 15.01 -22.48 -10.03
C GLU A 378 14.99 -23.50 -8.89
N SER A 379 16.12 -23.75 -8.22
CA SER A 379 16.17 -24.58 -7.01
C SER A 379 15.25 -24.06 -5.91
N SER A 380 15.00 -22.75 -5.86
CA SER A 380 14.05 -22.12 -4.92
C SER A 380 12.62 -22.59 -5.14
N PHE A 381 12.27 -23.06 -6.35
CA PHE A 381 10.93 -23.56 -6.62
C PHE A 381 10.64 -24.85 -5.87
N SER A 382 11.65 -25.66 -5.56
CA SER A 382 11.50 -26.87 -4.74
C SER A 382 11.35 -26.58 -3.24
N HIS A 383 11.52 -25.32 -2.81
CA HIS A 383 11.37 -24.95 -1.40
C HIS A 383 9.93 -25.21 -0.91
N PRO A 384 9.73 -25.85 0.27
CA PRO A 384 8.38 -26.20 0.75
C PRO A 384 7.44 -24.99 0.86
N LYS A 385 7.94 -23.86 1.37
CA LYS A 385 7.16 -22.61 1.44
C LYS A 385 6.82 -22.03 0.07
N TYR A 386 7.69 -22.22 -0.93
CA TYR A 386 7.41 -21.78 -2.31
C TYR A 386 6.25 -22.57 -2.88
N GLN A 387 6.26 -23.90 -2.70
CA GLN A 387 5.17 -24.78 -3.16
C GLN A 387 3.86 -24.47 -2.46
N GLN A 388 3.86 -24.25 -1.14
CA GLN A 388 2.67 -23.84 -0.40
C GLN A 388 2.07 -22.52 -0.91
N LEU A 389 2.92 -21.51 -1.12
CA LEU A 389 2.49 -20.22 -1.68
C LEU A 389 1.97 -20.37 -3.11
N LEU A 390 2.67 -21.15 -3.94
CA LEU A 390 2.27 -21.42 -5.32
C LEU A 390 0.89 -22.10 -5.38
N GLU A 391 0.66 -23.11 -4.55
CA GLU A 391 -0.62 -23.81 -4.49
C GLU A 391 -1.75 -22.89 -4.02
N ALA A 392 -1.53 -22.14 -2.93
CA ALA A 392 -2.49 -21.19 -2.40
C ALA A 392 -2.86 -20.10 -3.43
N THR A 393 -1.85 -19.46 -4.05
CA THR A 393 -2.06 -18.44 -5.07
C THR A 393 -2.76 -19.01 -6.30
N SER A 394 -2.33 -20.16 -6.80
CA SER A 394 -2.91 -20.75 -8.02
C SER A 394 -4.38 -21.13 -7.81
N LYS A 395 -4.72 -21.68 -6.63
CA LYS A 395 -6.09 -21.98 -6.24
C LYS A 395 -6.97 -20.73 -6.20
N VAL A 396 -6.47 -19.64 -5.59
CA VAL A 396 -7.21 -18.38 -5.52
C VAL A 396 -7.41 -17.77 -6.91
N CYS A 397 -6.36 -17.75 -7.74
CA CYS A 397 -6.43 -17.25 -9.11
C CYS A 397 -7.42 -18.05 -9.97
N HIS A 398 -7.46 -19.38 -9.81
CA HIS A 398 -8.51 -20.21 -10.44
C HIS A 398 -9.91 -19.77 -10.03
N GLN A 399 -10.18 -19.68 -8.72
CA GLN A 399 -11.49 -19.29 -8.21
C GLN A 399 -11.92 -17.90 -8.70
N LEU A 400 -10.97 -16.96 -8.74
CA LEU A 400 -11.18 -15.62 -9.29
C LEU A 400 -11.51 -15.64 -10.79
N ARG A 401 -10.84 -16.49 -11.58
CA ARG A 401 -11.14 -16.66 -13.00
C ARG A 401 -12.51 -17.26 -13.22
N VAL A 402 -12.90 -18.27 -12.43
CA VAL A 402 -14.25 -18.85 -12.45
C VAL A 402 -15.29 -17.77 -12.09
N PHE A 403 -15.05 -17.00 -11.04
CA PHE A 403 -15.93 -15.91 -10.63
C PHE A 403 -16.07 -14.85 -11.72
N GLN A 404 -14.97 -14.43 -12.36
CA GLN A 404 -14.97 -13.47 -13.44
C GLN A 404 -15.83 -13.95 -14.62
N ASN A 405 -15.68 -15.22 -15.01
CA ASN A 405 -16.48 -15.80 -16.07
C ASN A 405 -17.98 -15.83 -15.70
N VAL A 406 -18.33 -16.23 -14.48
CA VAL A 406 -19.73 -16.24 -14.01
C VAL A 406 -20.34 -14.83 -13.98
N LYS A 407 -19.58 -13.81 -13.54
CA LYS A 407 -20.02 -12.40 -13.52
C LYS A 407 -20.36 -11.88 -14.91
N VAL A 408 -19.64 -12.31 -15.95
CA VAL A 408 -19.94 -11.95 -17.35
C VAL A 408 -21.27 -12.55 -17.83
N TYR A 409 -21.61 -13.77 -17.39
CA TYR A 409 -22.89 -14.41 -17.69
C TYR A 409 -24.06 -13.82 -16.87
N ASP A 410 -23.83 -13.39 -15.61
CA ASP A 410 -24.90 -12.85 -14.74
C ASP A 410 -25.41 -11.47 -15.20
N ALA A 411 -24.59 -10.69 -15.93
CA ALA A 411 -25.04 -9.49 -16.65
C ALA A 411 -26.12 -9.79 -17.72
N GLN A 412 -26.39 -11.07 -17.99
CA GLN A 412 -27.39 -11.59 -18.94
C GLN A 412 -28.47 -12.47 -18.27
N GLY A 413 -28.42 -12.73 -16.94
CA GLY A 413 -29.47 -13.46 -16.21
C GLY A 413 -29.00 -14.24 -14.94
N SER A 414 -29.83 -14.16 -13.88
CA SER A 414 -29.60 -14.47 -12.45
C SER A 414 -28.98 -15.82 -12.04
N THR A 415 -27.84 -15.77 -11.33
CA THR A 415 -27.28 -16.88 -10.49
C THR A 415 -26.70 -16.41 -9.14
N SER A 416 -27.48 -15.71 -8.31
CA SER A 416 -26.98 -15.07 -7.08
C SER A 416 -26.35 -16.00 -6.01
N ARG A 417 -26.83 -17.25 -5.86
CA ARG A 417 -26.31 -18.17 -4.82
C ARG A 417 -24.91 -18.71 -5.11
N LEU A 418 -24.58 -18.98 -6.37
CA LEU A 418 -23.26 -19.46 -6.81
C LEU A 418 -22.21 -18.36 -6.64
N VAL A 419 -22.58 -17.12 -6.97
CA VAL A 419 -21.74 -15.93 -6.81
C VAL A 419 -21.39 -15.75 -5.33
N THR A 420 -22.36 -15.78 -4.41
CA THR A 420 -22.10 -15.61 -2.97
C THR A 420 -21.20 -16.70 -2.38
N GLY A 421 -21.41 -17.97 -2.75
CA GLY A 421 -20.57 -19.08 -2.27
C GLY A 421 -19.14 -19.00 -2.79
N THR A 422 -18.95 -18.59 -4.05
CA THR A 422 -17.64 -18.42 -4.66
C THR A 422 -16.88 -17.26 -4.02
N THR A 423 -17.54 -16.13 -3.73
CA THR A 423 -16.93 -14.99 -3.04
C THR A 423 -16.39 -15.36 -1.66
N PHE A 424 -17.13 -16.16 -0.88
CA PHE A 424 -16.67 -16.61 0.44
C PHE A 424 -15.39 -17.46 0.35
N GLN A 425 -15.33 -18.38 -0.62
CA GLN A 425 -14.15 -19.22 -0.80
C GLN A 425 -12.93 -18.42 -1.25
N ILE A 426 -13.12 -17.43 -2.13
CA ILE A 426 -12.06 -16.52 -2.59
C ILE A 426 -11.52 -15.70 -1.41
N GLU A 427 -12.39 -15.09 -0.60
CA GLU A 427 -11.99 -14.32 0.58
C GLU A 427 -11.21 -15.18 1.57
N ALA A 428 -11.68 -16.40 1.86
CA ALA A 428 -10.96 -17.34 2.72
C ALA A 428 -9.59 -17.74 2.14
N GLY A 429 -9.50 -18.00 0.83
CA GLY A 429 -8.24 -18.30 0.15
C GLY A 429 -7.27 -17.12 0.18
N MET A 430 -7.75 -15.89 0.00
CA MET A 430 -6.94 -14.69 0.13
C MET A 430 -6.44 -14.49 1.56
N GLN A 431 -7.26 -14.75 2.59
CA GLN A 431 -6.82 -14.68 4.00
C GLN A 431 -5.72 -15.69 4.31
N GLU A 432 -5.82 -16.93 3.82
CA GLU A 432 -4.76 -17.92 3.94
C GLU A 432 -3.47 -17.45 3.24
N LEU A 433 -3.60 -16.89 2.04
CA LEU A 433 -2.45 -16.35 1.31
C LEU A 433 -1.79 -15.18 2.06
N VAL A 434 -2.58 -14.24 2.60
CA VAL A 434 -2.09 -13.15 3.45
C VAL A 434 -1.31 -13.73 4.64
N LYS A 435 -1.85 -14.73 5.34
CA LYS A 435 -1.15 -15.38 6.45
C LYS A 435 0.18 -15.99 6.01
N LEU A 436 0.21 -16.74 4.91
CA LEU A 436 1.44 -17.39 4.42
C LEU A 436 2.52 -16.38 4.01
N VAL A 437 2.12 -15.29 3.36
CA VAL A 437 3.03 -14.25 2.84
C VAL A 437 3.64 -13.45 4.00
N PHE A 438 2.80 -13.01 4.93
CA PHE A 438 3.19 -12.09 5.98
C PHE A 438 3.69 -12.78 7.26
N THR A 439 3.53 -14.09 7.43
CA THR A 439 4.12 -14.80 8.58
C THR A 439 5.59 -15.16 8.31
N LYS A 440 6.50 -14.69 9.17
CA LYS A 440 7.92 -15.10 9.15
C LYS A 440 8.08 -16.52 9.69
N THR A 441 8.93 -17.33 9.04
CA THR A 441 9.27 -18.70 9.44
C THR A 441 10.78 -18.86 9.63
N LEU A 442 11.25 -19.93 10.29
CA LEU A 442 12.69 -20.16 10.52
C LEU A 442 13.48 -20.38 9.21
N GLU A 443 12.91 -21.13 8.28
CA GLU A 443 13.42 -21.32 6.91
C GLU A 443 12.49 -20.55 5.96
N ASP A 444 12.67 -19.23 5.90
CA ASP A 444 11.81 -18.35 5.10
C ASP A 444 12.40 -18.05 3.72
N LEU A 445 11.51 -17.73 2.78
CA LEU A 445 11.86 -17.14 1.50
C LEU A 445 12.08 -15.62 1.67
N PRO A 446 12.86 -15.00 0.77
CA PRO A 446 12.97 -13.54 0.73
C PRO A 446 11.59 -12.87 0.68
N SER A 447 11.43 -11.78 1.43
CA SER A 447 10.15 -11.07 1.52
C SER A 447 9.61 -10.66 0.15
N ALA A 448 10.48 -10.15 -0.73
CA ALA A 448 10.12 -9.79 -2.11
C ALA A 448 9.53 -10.97 -2.91
N THR A 449 10.08 -12.17 -2.76
CA THR A 449 9.55 -13.39 -3.39
C THR A 449 8.16 -13.71 -2.85
N LYS A 450 7.95 -13.69 -1.53
CA LYS A 450 6.63 -13.91 -0.93
C LYS A 450 5.59 -12.87 -1.37
N GLN A 451 5.97 -11.59 -1.40
CA GLN A 451 5.10 -10.51 -1.86
C GLN A 451 4.69 -10.70 -3.33
N SER A 452 5.54 -11.28 -4.17
CA SER A 452 5.23 -11.51 -5.58
C SER A 452 4.03 -12.45 -5.76
N PHE A 453 3.89 -13.48 -4.92
CA PHE A 453 2.70 -14.35 -4.87
C PHE A 453 1.42 -13.58 -4.53
N PHE A 454 1.50 -12.69 -3.54
CA PHE A 454 0.37 -11.86 -3.17
C PHE A 454 0.01 -10.86 -4.28
N SER A 455 1.02 -10.23 -4.88
CA SER A 455 0.88 -9.29 -5.99
C SER A 455 0.18 -9.92 -7.20
N VAL A 456 0.54 -11.15 -7.58
CA VAL A 456 -0.17 -11.88 -8.66
C VAL A 456 -1.61 -12.18 -8.26
N ALA A 457 -1.87 -12.67 -7.05
CA ALA A 457 -3.25 -12.92 -6.60
C ALA A 457 -4.11 -11.63 -6.64
N ARG A 458 -3.55 -10.51 -6.21
CA ARG A 458 -4.22 -9.20 -6.25
C ARG A 458 -4.49 -8.71 -7.67
N SER A 459 -3.62 -9.02 -8.62
CA SER A 459 -3.82 -8.66 -10.03
C SER A 459 -5.05 -9.38 -10.60
N PHE A 460 -5.20 -10.68 -10.30
CA PHE A 460 -6.41 -11.44 -10.63
C PHE A 460 -7.64 -10.88 -9.90
N TYR A 461 -7.49 -10.59 -8.61
CA TYR A 461 -8.59 -10.06 -7.79
C TYR A 461 -9.09 -8.73 -8.35
N TYR A 462 -8.19 -7.82 -8.69
CA TYR A 462 -8.50 -6.54 -9.33
C TYR A 462 -9.29 -6.72 -10.63
N THR A 463 -8.84 -7.61 -11.52
CA THR A 463 -9.55 -7.87 -12.80
C THR A 463 -10.93 -8.50 -12.65
N ALA A 464 -11.11 -9.33 -11.62
CA ALA A 464 -12.39 -9.97 -11.33
C ALA A 464 -13.37 -9.01 -10.62
N TYR A 465 -12.83 -8.17 -9.73
CA TYR A 465 -13.60 -7.23 -8.91
C TYR A 465 -14.01 -5.99 -9.68
N CYS A 466 -13.04 -5.27 -10.27
CA CYS A 466 -13.30 -3.98 -10.93
C CYS A 466 -14.04 -4.16 -12.25
N HIS A 467 -14.95 -3.21 -12.55
CA HIS A 467 -15.62 -3.16 -13.84
C HIS A 467 -14.66 -2.70 -14.93
N THR A 468 -14.91 -3.16 -16.16
CA THR A 468 -14.12 -2.86 -17.35
C THR A 468 -13.91 -1.35 -17.56
N ASP A 469 -14.94 -0.52 -17.38
CA ASP A 469 -14.84 0.94 -17.50
C ASP A 469 -13.97 1.58 -16.41
N THR A 470 -14.02 1.02 -15.19
CA THR A 470 -13.14 1.45 -14.09
C THR A 470 -11.69 1.13 -14.40
N ILE A 471 -11.43 -0.06 -14.96
CA ILE A 471 -10.09 -0.46 -15.39
C ILE A 471 -9.59 0.47 -16.49
N ASP A 472 -10.42 0.82 -17.48
CA ASP A 472 -10.05 1.77 -18.54
C ASP A 472 -9.69 3.16 -17.99
N SER A 473 -10.48 3.66 -17.05
CA SER A 473 -10.21 4.94 -16.38
C SER A 473 -8.89 4.89 -15.61
N HIS A 474 -8.65 3.82 -14.85
CA HIS A 474 -7.41 3.63 -14.10
C HIS A 474 -6.20 3.50 -15.03
N MET A 475 -6.31 2.73 -16.11
CA MET A 475 -5.27 2.61 -17.15
C MET A 475 -4.88 3.98 -17.69
N ASN A 476 -5.87 4.78 -18.05
CA ASN A 476 -5.62 6.11 -18.59
C ASN A 476 -4.91 7.02 -17.57
N LYS A 477 -5.38 7.01 -16.32
CA LYS A 477 -4.80 7.82 -15.24
C LYS A 477 -3.38 7.39 -14.87
N GLU A 478 -3.09 6.09 -14.86
CA GLU A 478 -1.81 5.56 -14.41
C GLU A 478 -0.73 5.68 -15.48
N LEU A 479 -1.05 5.35 -16.74
CA LEU A 479 -0.08 5.26 -17.82
C LEU A 479 0.05 6.53 -18.65
N PHE A 480 -1.01 7.34 -18.78
CA PHE A 480 -1.04 8.42 -19.79
C PHE A 480 -1.33 9.81 -19.23
N GLU A 481 -2.00 9.92 -18.07
CA GLU A 481 -2.20 11.21 -17.39
C GLU A 481 -0.91 11.64 -16.67
N LYS A 482 -0.47 12.87 -16.91
CA LYS A 482 0.70 13.43 -16.23
C LYS A 482 0.41 13.59 -14.75
N VAL A 483 1.40 13.30 -13.93
CA VAL A 483 1.41 13.71 -12.52
C VAL A 483 1.86 15.17 -12.48
N ASP A 484 1.11 16.04 -11.83
CA ASP A 484 1.51 17.45 -11.66
C ASP A 484 2.56 17.60 -10.57
#